data_AF-A0A6V8L777-F1
#
_entry.id   AF-A0A6V8L777-F1
#
_cell.length_a   1.000
_cell.length_b   1.000
_cell.length_c   1.000
_cell.angle_alpha   90.00
_cell.angle_beta   90.00
_cell.angle_gamma   90.00
#
_symmetry.space_group_name_H-M   'P 1'
#
loop_
_entity.id
_entity.type
_entity.pdbx_description
1 polymer ?
#
loop_
_entity_poly.entity_id
_entity_poly.type
_entity_poly.pdbx_seq_one_letter_code
_entity_poly.pdbx_strand_id
1 'polypeptide(L)'
;MTDRGDRRLATMKWLLDVAAERFDAMTNGQDHPRIDTARTRIETASAAVARAAGGLSSWTRTWLGMAVAAVGAWTAATVSGGLIGVTIVVVLGLYWPMFTLHNVLADRVNRRRTRRPEPPPEISMPAGLDPADQVLRLLWAARDELRGEMRQRAATDRFGYVGRTATGFDWLRRRNGHLAWLTRADRSVCQAIHSIEIWLDALDHDR
;
A
#
# COMPACT_ATOMS: atom_id res chain seq x y z
N MET A 1 10.14 -19.73 3.43
CA MET A 1 9.63 -19.05 2.22
C MET A 1 9.28 -17.56 2.44
N THR A 2 9.33 -17.04 3.67
CA THR A 2 8.98 -15.66 4.04
C THR A 2 10.03 -14.59 3.66
N ASP A 3 11.30 -14.97 3.56
CA ASP A 3 12.42 -14.02 3.42
C ASP A 3 12.46 -13.27 2.07
N ARG A 4 12.13 -13.95 0.95
CA ARG A 4 12.22 -13.34 -0.39
C ARG A 4 11.14 -12.28 -0.65
N GLY A 5 9.92 -12.48 -0.15
CA GLY A 5 8.81 -11.51 -0.32
C GLY A 5 9.01 -10.27 0.54
N ASP A 6 9.50 -10.43 1.77
CA ASP A 6 9.77 -9.30 2.68
C ASP A 6 10.89 -8.41 2.12
N ARG A 7 11.94 -9.00 1.52
CA ARG A 7 13.01 -8.24 0.83
C ARG A 7 12.50 -7.42 -0.35
N ARG A 8 11.56 -7.95 -1.15
CA ARG A 8 10.96 -7.21 -2.27
C ARG A 8 10.15 -6.02 -1.79
N LEU A 9 9.33 -6.19 -0.75
CA LEU A 9 8.54 -5.10 -0.18
C LEU A 9 9.42 -4.00 0.42
N ALA A 10 10.52 -4.36 1.09
CA ALA A 10 11.50 -3.40 1.57
C ALA A 10 12.18 -2.65 0.41
N THR A 11 12.48 -3.34 -0.70
CA THR A 11 13.04 -2.74 -1.92
C THR A 11 12.08 -1.72 -2.54
N MET A 12 10.81 -2.09 -2.72
CA MET A 12 9.77 -1.20 -3.23
C MET A 12 9.61 0.04 -2.35
N LYS A 13 9.55 -0.14 -1.02
CA LYS A 13 9.41 0.99 -0.10
C LYS A 13 10.59 1.95 -0.26
N TRP A 14 11.81 1.44 -0.28
CA TRP A 14 13.00 2.25 -0.46
C TRP A 14 12.99 3.03 -1.78
N LEU A 15 12.62 2.38 -2.90
CA LEU A 15 12.51 3.05 -4.20
C LEU A 15 11.53 4.22 -4.15
N LEU A 16 10.39 4.04 -3.47
CA LEU A 16 9.38 5.10 -3.31
C LEU A 16 9.85 6.22 -2.38
N ASP A 17 10.54 5.88 -1.28
CA ASP A 17 11.06 6.86 -0.34
C ASP A 17 12.20 7.70 -0.99
N VAL A 18 13.09 7.08 -1.78
CA VAL A 18 14.11 7.81 -2.56
C VAL A 18 13.49 8.62 -3.69
N ALA A 19 12.48 8.09 -4.38
CA ALA A 19 11.75 8.85 -5.40
C ALA A 19 11.09 10.10 -4.79
N ALA A 20 10.49 9.98 -3.60
CA ALA A 20 9.92 11.11 -2.88
C ALA A 20 11.00 12.16 -2.53
N GLU A 21 12.11 11.74 -1.93
CA GLU A 21 13.22 12.63 -1.56
C GLU A 21 13.77 13.40 -2.78
N ARG A 22 13.99 12.69 -3.89
CA ARG A 22 14.49 13.29 -5.14
C ARG A 22 13.46 14.21 -5.79
N PHE A 23 12.18 13.82 -5.74
CA PHE A 23 11.08 14.64 -6.24
C PHE A 23 10.92 15.93 -5.44
N ASP A 24 11.02 15.86 -4.11
CA ASP A 24 10.97 17.04 -3.25
C ASP A 24 12.17 17.97 -3.47
N ALA A 25 13.37 17.42 -3.65
CA ALA A 25 14.54 18.23 -3.98
C ALA A 25 14.39 18.96 -5.32
N MET A 26 13.81 18.29 -6.33
CA MET A 26 13.57 18.85 -7.66
C MET A 26 12.47 19.92 -7.67
N THR A 27 11.43 19.73 -6.85
CA THR A 27 10.23 20.59 -6.83
C THR A 27 10.25 21.65 -5.73
N ASN A 28 11.36 21.77 -4.99
CA ASN A 28 11.48 22.70 -3.88
C ASN A 28 11.23 24.15 -4.36
N GLY A 29 10.24 24.81 -3.74
CA GLY A 29 9.85 26.18 -4.06
C GLY A 29 8.93 26.33 -5.28
N GLN A 30 8.48 25.22 -5.90
CA GLN A 30 7.51 25.26 -7.00
C GLN A 30 6.10 24.95 -6.51
N ASP A 31 5.15 25.81 -6.84
CA ASP A 31 3.73 25.62 -6.57
C ASP A 31 3.01 25.24 -7.87
N HIS A 32 2.65 23.96 -8.00
CA HIS A 32 1.93 23.46 -9.16
C HIS A 32 1.03 22.28 -8.77
N PRO A 33 -0.26 22.26 -9.16
CA PRO A 33 -1.23 21.25 -8.70
C PRO A 33 -0.85 19.81 -9.08
N ARG A 34 -0.04 19.63 -10.15
CA ARG A 34 0.48 18.31 -10.53
C ARG A 34 1.61 17.83 -9.63
N ILE A 35 2.40 18.74 -9.05
CA ILE A 35 3.45 18.41 -8.09
C ILE A 35 2.82 17.86 -6.81
N ASP A 36 1.80 18.54 -6.28
CA ASP A 36 1.06 18.08 -5.10
C ASP A 36 0.37 16.74 -5.34
N THR A 37 -0.21 16.57 -6.53
CA THR A 37 -0.81 15.30 -6.94
C THR A 37 0.26 14.20 -6.94
N ALA A 38 1.41 14.42 -7.59
CA ALA A 38 2.49 13.44 -7.65
C ALA A 38 3.01 13.08 -6.25
N ARG A 39 3.29 14.07 -5.40
CA ARG A 39 3.73 13.87 -4.00
C ARG A 39 2.74 13.01 -3.22
N THR A 40 1.46 13.39 -3.24
CA THR A 40 0.38 12.64 -2.56
C THR A 40 0.30 11.20 -3.07
N ARG A 41 0.51 10.96 -4.36
CA ARG A 41 0.46 9.62 -4.95
C ARG A 41 1.67 8.77 -4.56
N ILE A 42 2.87 9.34 -4.50
CA ILE A 42 4.08 8.66 -4.04
C ILE A 42 3.93 8.25 -2.56
N GLU A 43 3.45 9.16 -1.72
CA GLU A 43 3.16 8.88 -0.31
C GLU A 43 2.10 7.77 -0.15
N THR A 44 1.00 7.86 -0.91
CA THR A 44 -0.06 6.85 -0.90
C THR A 44 0.48 5.48 -1.32
N ALA A 45 1.37 5.43 -2.32
CA ALA A 45 2.02 4.21 -2.76
C ALA A 45 2.91 3.62 -1.65
N SER A 46 3.76 4.44 -1.02
CA SER A 46 4.64 4.00 0.08
C SER A 46 3.82 3.45 1.26
N ALA A 47 2.74 4.15 1.62
CA ALA A 47 1.83 3.71 2.68
C ALA A 47 1.05 2.43 2.30
N ALA A 48 0.72 2.22 1.02
CA ALA A 48 0.09 0.99 0.54
C ALA A 48 1.06 -0.20 0.57
N VAL A 49 2.32 0.00 0.18
CA VAL A 49 3.38 -1.03 0.29
C VAL A 49 3.62 -1.42 1.75
N ALA A 50 3.68 -0.44 2.66
CA ALA A 50 3.79 -0.71 4.10
C ALA A 50 2.61 -1.56 4.59
N ARG A 51 1.37 -1.22 4.21
CA ARG A 51 0.19 -2.02 4.56
C ARG A 51 0.19 -3.42 3.93
N ALA A 52 0.74 -3.57 2.72
CA ALA A 52 0.95 -4.85 2.08
C ALA A 52 1.98 -5.71 2.83
N ALA A 53 2.98 -5.12 3.50
CA ALA A 53 3.90 -5.87 4.37
C ALA A 53 3.22 -6.36 5.67
N GLY A 54 2.16 -5.68 6.11
CA GLY A 54 1.54 -5.92 7.42
C GLY A 54 0.44 -6.96 7.44
N GLY A 55 -0.18 -7.25 6.29
CA GLY A 55 -1.19 -8.31 6.22
C GLY A 55 -2.42 -8.06 7.08
N LEU A 56 -2.85 -6.80 7.16
CA LEU A 56 -3.96 -6.31 7.98
C LEU A 56 -5.36 -6.86 7.61
N SER A 57 -5.49 -7.97 6.88
CA SER A 57 -6.75 -8.27 6.16
C SER A 57 -7.48 -9.57 6.48
N SER A 58 -6.89 -10.54 7.18
CA SER A 58 -7.64 -11.77 7.54
C SER A 58 -8.19 -11.65 8.95
N TRP A 59 -7.34 -11.42 9.95
CA TRP A 59 -7.72 -11.43 11.37
C TRP A 59 -8.69 -10.32 11.76
N THR A 60 -8.48 -9.09 11.31
CA THR A 60 -9.43 -7.96 11.48
C THR A 60 -10.78 -8.23 10.82
N ARG A 61 -10.80 -8.89 9.66
CA ARG A 61 -12.04 -9.25 8.96
C ARG A 61 -12.78 -10.39 9.68
N THR A 62 -12.04 -11.35 10.25
CA THR A 62 -12.58 -12.41 11.10
C THR A 62 -13.13 -11.87 12.42
N TRP A 63 -12.43 -10.92 13.06
CA TRP A 63 -12.90 -10.26 14.28
C TRP A 63 -14.10 -9.37 14.04
N LEU A 64 -14.12 -8.58 12.95
CA LEU A 64 -15.29 -7.79 12.58
C LEU A 64 -16.49 -8.71 12.29
N GLY A 65 -16.25 -9.82 11.58
CA GLY A 65 -17.27 -10.83 11.32
C GLY A 65 -17.80 -11.50 12.58
N MET A 66 -16.91 -11.87 13.52
CA MET A 66 -17.31 -12.42 14.83
C MET A 66 -18.03 -11.40 15.70
N ALA A 67 -17.61 -10.13 15.70
CA ALA A 67 -18.26 -9.07 16.45
C ALA A 67 -19.67 -8.80 15.91
N VAL A 68 -19.84 -8.72 14.58
CA VAL A 68 -21.15 -8.55 13.94
C VAL A 68 -22.03 -9.78 14.17
N ALA A 69 -21.48 -10.99 14.10
CA ALA A 69 -22.22 -12.22 14.38
C ALA A 69 -22.63 -12.33 15.87
N ALA A 70 -21.75 -11.94 16.80
CA ALA A 70 -22.03 -11.92 18.23
C ALA A 70 -23.09 -10.88 18.56
N VAL A 71 -23.03 -9.68 17.94
CA VAL A 71 -24.07 -8.65 18.07
C VAL A 71 -25.39 -9.14 17.48
N GLY A 72 -25.36 -9.77 16.30
CA GLY A 72 -26.56 -10.35 15.67
C GLY A 72 -27.20 -11.49 16.47
N ALA A 73 -26.39 -12.34 17.10
CA ALA A 73 -26.85 -13.41 17.98
C ALA A 73 -27.42 -12.87 19.30
N TRP A 74 -26.82 -11.80 19.86
CA TRP A 74 -27.34 -11.13 21.05
C TRP A 74 -28.62 -10.34 20.77
N THR A 75 -28.70 -9.58 19.67
CA THR A 75 -29.90 -8.82 19.32
C THR A 75 -31.09 -9.72 18.97
N ALA A 76 -30.85 -10.91 18.40
CA ALA A 76 -31.89 -11.92 18.20
C ALA A 76 -32.37 -12.55 19.52
N ALA A 77 -31.54 -12.56 20.57
CA ALA A 77 -31.87 -13.13 21.88
C ALA A 77 -32.55 -12.14 22.85
N THR A 78 -32.36 -10.83 22.68
CA THR A 78 -32.91 -9.81 23.59
C THR A 78 -33.84 -8.83 22.88
N VAL A 79 -35.14 -9.11 22.91
CA VAL A 79 -36.23 -8.27 22.36
C VAL A 79 -36.59 -7.11 23.31
N SER A 80 -35.59 -6.35 23.80
CA SER A 80 -35.85 -5.15 24.59
C SER A 80 -34.86 -4.03 24.22
N GLY A 81 -35.38 -2.97 23.61
CA GLY A 81 -34.60 -1.93 22.90
C GLY A 81 -33.56 -1.14 23.73
N GLY A 82 -33.53 -1.30 25.06
CA GLY A 82 -32.54 -0.63 25.93
C GLY A 82 -31.15 -1.28 25.93
N LEU A 83 -31.05 -2.60 25.70
CA LEU A 83 -29.77 -3.34 25.76
C LEU A 83 -28.95 -3.25 24.45
N ILE A 84 -29.59 -2.90 23.34
CA ILE A 84 -28.95 -2.77 22.03
C ILE A 84 -27.92 -1.63 22.04
N GLY A 85 -28.26 -0.49 22.63
CA GLY A 85 -27.36 0.67 22.71
C GLY A 85 -26.11 0.39 23.55
N VAL A 86 -26.27 -0.23 24.71
CA VAL A 86 -25.15 -0.58 25.61
C VAL A 86 -24.22 -1.60 24.96
N THR A 87 -24.77 -2.61 24.28
CA THR A 87 -23.97 -3.64 23.60
C THR A 87 -23.14 -3.07 22.45
N ILE A 88 -23.73 -2.19 21.63
CA ILE A 88 -23.00 -1.50 20.55
C ILE A 88 -21.87 -0.62 21.11
N VAL A 89 -22.14 0.12 22.18
CA VAL A 89 -21.14 0.99 22.82
C VAL A 89 -20.00 0.18 23.43
N VAL A 90 -20.30 -0.95 24.09
CA VAL A 90 -19.26 -1.84 24.67
C VAL A 90 -18.43 -2.50 23.57
N VAL A 91 -19.07 -2.98 22.49
CA VAL A 91 -18.37 -3.56 21.34
C VAL A 91 -17.48 -2.53 20.67
N LEU A 92 -17.97 -1.31 20.41
CA LEU A 92 -17.15 -0.22 19.86
C LEU A 92 -16.04 0.21 20.84
N GLY A 93 -16.33 0.24 22.14
CA GLY A 93 -15.41 0.61 23.21
C GLY A 93 -14.27 -0.39 23.43
N LEU A 94 -14.49 -1.69 23.16
CA LEU A 94 -13.45 -2.72 23.14
C LEU A 94 -12.77 -2.82 21.77
N TYR A 95 -13.51 -2.60 20.68
CA TYR A 95 -12.99 -2.64 19.32
C TYR A 95 -11.99 -1.53 19.07
N TRP A 96 -12.29 -0.30 19.49
CA TRP A 96 -11.41 0.84 19.27
C TRP A 96 -9.99 0.65 19.84
N PRO A 97 -9.80 0.33 21.13
CA PRO A 97 -8.47 0.09 21.70
C PRO A 97 -7.78 -1.13 21.09
N MET A 98 -8.51 -2.19 20.74
CA MET A 98 -7.91 -3.35 20.07
C MET A 98 -7.45 -2.98 18.64
N PHE A 99 -8.26 -2.22 17.90
CA PHE A 99 -7.96 -1.74 16.56
C PHE A 99 -6.75 -0.79 16.55
N THR A 100 -6.68 0.14 17.50
CA THR A 100 -5.52 1.04 17.63
C THR A 100 -4.27 0.27 18.02
N LEU A 101 -4.34 -0.64 18.99
CA LEU A 101 -3.20 -1.48 19.39
C LEU A 101 -2.70 -2.35 18.23
N HIS A 102 -3.63 -2.92 17.44
CA HIS A 102 -3.30 -3.71 16.27
C HIS A 102 -2.65 -2.87 15.16
N ASN A 103 -3.14 -1.65 14.93
CA ASN A 103 -2.51 -0.73 13.99
C ASN A 103 -1.11 -0.32 14.44
N VAL A 104 -0.90 -0.09 15.73
CA VAL A 104 0.43 0.21 16.31
C VAL A 104 1.39 -0.97 16.18
N LEU A 105 0.92 -2.19 16.44
CA LEU A 105 1.71 -3.41 16.30
C LEU A 105 2.00 -3.72 14.83
N ALA A 106 1.01 -3.59 13.95
CA ALA A 106 1.17 -3.73 12.51
C ALA A 106 2.17 -2.68 11.98
N ASP A 107 2.11 -1.45 12.47
CA ASP A 107 3.08 -0.40 12.11
C ASP A 107 4.50 -0.75 12.59
N ARG A 108 4.67 -1.25 13.82
CA ARG A 108 5.98 -1.72 14.31
C ARG A 108 6.53 -2.90 13.50
N VAL A 109 5.69 -3.89 13.19
CA VAL A 109 6.09 -5.04 12.39
C VAL A 109 6.40 -4.63 10.95
N ASN A 110 5.60 -3.73 10.37
CA ASN A 110 5.85 -3.14 9.06
C ASN A 110 7.17 -2.42 9.03
N ARG A 111 7.41 -1.51 9.96
CA ARG A 111 8.69 -0.80 10.09
C ARG A 111 9.86 -1.76 10.18
N ARG A 112 9.71 -2.92 10.85
CA ARG A 112 10.75 -3.95 10.90
C ARG A 112 10.92 -4.67 9.56
N ARG A 113 9.83 -5.10 8.90
CA ARG A 113 9.86 -5.82 7.61
C ARG A 113 10.33 -4.94 6.45
N THR A 114 10.05 -3.65 6.54
CA THR A 114 10.47 -2.67 5.54
C THR A 114 11.76 -1.95 5.95
N ARG A 115 12.30 -2.18 7.16
CA ARG A 115 13.67 -1.79 7.51
C ARG A 115 14.62 -2.80 6.88
N ARG A 116 15.44 -2.33 5.95
CA ARG A 116 16.55 -3.12 5.42
C ARG A 116 17.68 -3.23 6.46
N PRO A 117 18.27 -4.42 6.65
CA PRO A 117 19.52 -4.58 7.38
C PRO A 117 20.77 -4.27 6.53
N GLU A 118 20.67 -4.21 5.20
CA GLU A 118 21.79 -3.93 4.29
C GLU A 118 21.43 -2.84 3.27
N PRO A 119 22.37 -1.92 2.93
CA PRO A 119 22.17 -0.97 1.86
C PRO A 119 22.01 -1.72 0.52
N PRO A 120 21.04 -1.33 -0.34
CA PRO A 120 20.87 -1.95 -1.65
C PRO A 120 22.12 -1.78 -2.53
N PRO A 121 22.25 -2.59 -3.59
CA PRO A 121 23.16 -2.29 -4.67
C PRO A 121 22.86 -0.87 -5.16
N GLU A 122 23.89 -0.03 -5.18
CA GLU A 122 23.83 1.32 -5.67
C GLU A 122 23.23 1.26 -7.07
N ILE A 123 22.04 1.85 -7.27
CA ILE A 123 21.53 2.05 -8.62
C ILE A 123 22.47 3.10 -9.19
N SER A 124 23.48 2.64 -9.93
CA SER A 124 24.47 3.48 -10.56
C SER A 124 23.74 4.36 -11.58
N MET A 125 23.28 5.52 -11.14
CA MET A 125 22.69 6.51 -12.02
C MET A 125 23.84 7.19 -12.76
N PRO A 126 23.83 7.24 -14.10
CA PRO A 126 24.82 7.99 -14.85
C PRO A 126 24.90 9.43 -14.33
N ALA A 127 26.11 9.92 -14.09
CA ALA A 127 26.29 11.32 -13.70
C ALA A 127 25.75 12.24 -14.82
N GLY A 128 24.98 13.26 -14.44
CA GLY A 128 24.40 14.23 -15.38
C GLY A 128 23.02 13.90 -15.93
N LEU A 129 22.35 12.86 -15.41
CA LEU A 129 20.97 12.55 -15.77
C LEU A 129 20.02 13.61 -15.21
N ASP A 130 19.03 14.04 -16.00
CA ASP A 130 18.04 15.03 -15.56
C ASP A 130 17.33 14.55 -14.27
N PRO A 131 17.17 15.40 -13.24
CA PRO A 131 16.54 15.00 -11.99
C PRO A 131 15.14 14.39 -12.16
N ALA A 132 14.37 14.82 -13.16
CA ALA A 132 13.03 14.28 -13.39
C ALA A 132 13.09 12.85 -13.95
N ASP A 133 14.01 12.60 -14.88
CA ASP A 133 14.29 11.25 -15.39
C ASP A 133 14.77 10.30 -14.28
N GLN A 134 15.54 10.78 -13.30
CA GLN A 134 15.93 9.98 -12.13
C GLN A 134 14.71 9.54 -11.32
N VAL A 135 13.78 10.47 -11.03
CA VAL A 135 12.53 10.17 -10.31
C VAL A 135 11.68 9.18 -11.10
N LEU A 136 11.49 9.41 -12.41
CA LEU A 136 10.73 8.50 -13.27
C LEU A 136 11.33 7.10 -13.28
N ARG A 137 12.65 6.96 -13.42
CA ARG A 137 13.34 5.65 -13.37
C ARG A 137 13.11 4.92 -12.03
N LEU A 138 13.15 5.63 -10.91
CA LEU A 138 12.87 5.05 -9.59
C LEU A 138 11.42 4.57 -9.48
N LEU A 139 10.46 5.36 -9.98
CA LEU A 139 9.05 4.98 -10.00
C LEU A 139 8.77 3.78 -10.93
N TRP A 140 9.41 3.73 -12.10
CA TRP A 140 9.36 2.59 -13.00
C TRP A 140 9.93 1.33 -12.37
N ALA A 141 11.09 1.42 -11.72
CA ALA A 141 11.67 0.31 -10.97
C ALA A 141 10.73 -0.18 -9.84
N ALA A 142 10.11 0.75 -9.10
CA ALA A 142 9.15 0.41 -8.05
C ALA A 142 7.92 -0.32 -8.63
N ARG A 143 7.44 0.11 -9.80
CA ARG A 143 6.33 -0.53 -10.53
C ARG A 143 6.67 -1.96 -10.96
N ASP A 144 7.86 -2.18 -11.48
CA ASP A 144 8.26 -3.52 -11.94
C ASP A 144 8.43 -4.50 -10.78
N GLU A 145 8.96 -4.04 -9.64
CA GLU A 145 8.98 -4.83 -8.39
C GLU A 145 7.57 -5.13 -7.87
N LEU A 146 6.66 -4.14 -7.89
CA LEU A 146 5.24 -4.33 -7.54
C LEU A 146 4.57 -5.39 -8.41
N ARG A 147 4.80 -5.34 -9.73
CA ARG A 147 4.28 -6.33 -10.69
C ARG A 147 4.86 -7.72 -10.43
N GLY A 148 6.16 -7.81 -10.17
CA GLY A 148 6.84 -9.05 -9.83
C GLY A 148 6.25 -9.70 -8.59
N GLU A 149 6.03 -8.92 -7.53
CA GLU A 149 5.44 -9.39 -6.27
C GLU A 149 3.96 -9.78 -6.44
N MET A 150 3.16 -8.99 -7.16
CA MET A 150 1.76 -9.33 -7.44
C MET A 150 1.64 -10.66 -8.20
N ARG A 151 2.47 -10.88 -9.23
CA ARG A 151 2.49 -12.15 -10.00
C ARG A 151 2.91 -13.31 -9.11
N GLN A 152 3.97 -13.14 -8.34
CA GLN A 152 4.45 -14.18 -7.43
C GLN A 152 3.38 -14.56 -6.41
N ARG A 153 2.77 -13.56 -5.74
CA ARG A 153 1.71 -13.81 -4.75
C ARG A 153 0.49 -14.46 -5.35
N ALA A 154 0.03 -13.99 -6.51
CA ALA A 154 -1.06 -14.63 -7.23
C ALA A 154 -0.74 -16.09 -7.56
N ALA A 155 0.47 -16.39 -8.04
CA ALA A 155 0.88 -17.76 -8.35
C ALA A 155 0.97 -18.68 -7.12
N THR A 156 1.37 -18.14 -5.96
CA THR A 156 1.47 -18.90 -4.70
C THR A 156 0.18 -19.01 -3.91
N ASP A 157 -0.88 -18.28 -4.28
CA ASP A 157 -2.18 -18.34 -3.60
C ASP A 157 -2.84 -19.70 -3.85
N ARG A 158 -3.61 -20.21 -2.87
CA ARG A 158 -4.37 -21.48 -3.02
C ARG A 158 -5.28 -21.48 -4.25
N PHE A 159 -5.77 -20.30 -4.64
CA PHE A 159 -6.61 -20.11 -5.82
C PHE A 159 -5.85 -19.46 -6.98
N GLY A 160 -4.52 -19.55 -7.01
CA GLY A 160 -3.68 -18.88 -8.00
C GLY A 160 -3.96 -19.25 -9.45
N TYR A 161 -4.50 -20.45 -9.69
CA TYR A 161 -4.97 -20.87 -11.01
C TYR A 161 -6.06 -19.96 -11.59
N VAL A 162 -6.89 -19.34 -10.73
CA VAL A 162 -7.95 -18.40 -11.12
C VAL A 162 -7.35 -17.07 -11.60
N GLY A 163 -6.17 -16.69 -11.09
CA GLY A 163 -5.50 -15.43 -11.37
C GLY A 163 -4.92 -15.25 -12.77
N ARG A 164 -5.07 -16.23 -13.67
CA ARG A 164 -4.56 -16.17 -15.06
C ARG A 164 -5.40 -15.27 -15.97
N THR A 165 -6.64 -14.97 -15.57
CA THR A 165 -7.54 -14.06 -16.30
C THR A 165 -7.69 -12.75 -15.53
N ALA A 166 -8.03 -11.66 -16.23
CA ALA A 166 -8.26 -10.36 -15.58
C ALA A 166 -9.36 -10.46 -14.51
N THR A 167 -10.49 -11.07 -14.84
CA THR A 167 -11.62 -11.27 -13.93
C THR A 167 -11.24 -12.11 -12.71
N GLY A 168 -10.44 -13.16 -12.92
CA GLY A 168 -9.99 -14.02 -11.86
C GLY A 168 -8.93 -13.38 -10.95
N PHE A 169 -8.04 -12.56 -11.50
CA PHE A 169 -7.14 -11.72 -10.72
C PHE A 169 -7.93 -10.70 -9.87
N ASP A 170 -8.98 -10.10 -10.42
CA ASP A 170 -9.86 -9.19 -9.69
C ASP A 170 -10.63 -9.87 -8.55
N TRP A 171 -11.05 -11.12 -8.75
CA TRP A 171 -11.62 -11.93 -7.69
C TRP A 171 -10.59 -12.21 -6.58
N LEU A 172 -9.38 -12.64 -6.94
CA LEU A 172 -8.29 -12.88 -6.00
C LEU A 172 -7.94 -11.62 -5.20
N ARG A 173 -7.83 -10.48 -5.87
CA ARG A 173 -7.56 -9.17 -5.28
C ARG A 173 -8.61 -8.79 -4.23
N ARG A 174 -9.89 -9.05 -4.49
CA ARG A 174 -10.97 -8.76 -3.51
C ARG A 174 -10.87 -9.63 -2.26
N ARG A 175 -10.40 -10.88 -2.41
CA ARG A 175 -10.31 -11.84 -1.31
C ARG A 175 -9.03 -11.66 -0.50
N ASN A 176 -7.90 -11.45 -1.16
CA ASN A 176 -6.57 -11.36 -0.58
C ASN A 176 -6.16 -9.89 -0.39
N GLY A 177 -6.17 -9.41 0.86
CA GLY A 177 -5.89 -8.01 1.14
C GLY A 177 -4.45 -7.58 0.85
N HIS A 178 -3.48 -8.50 0.82
CA HIS A 178 -2.13 -8.16 0.36
C HIS A 178 -2.13 -7.79 -1.12
N LEU A 179 -2.77 -8.60 -1.96
CA LEU A 179 -2.95 -8.28 -3.38
C LEU A 179 -3.73 -6.99 -3.58
N ALA A 180 -4.77 -6.74 -2.76
CA ALA A 180 -5.50 -5.47 -2.79
C ALA A 180 -4.60 -4.25 -2.52
N TRP A 181 -3.73 -4.33 -1.52
CA TRP A 181 -2.80 -3.25 -1.19
C TRP A 181 -1.71 -3.07 -2.26
N LEU A 182 -1.19 -4.15 -2.81
CA LEU A 182 -0.20 -4.07 -3.91
C LEU A 182 -0.78 -3.46 -5.17
N THR A 183 -2.00 -3.82 -5.57
CA THR A 183 -2.68 -3.18 -6.71
C THR A 183 -2.97 -1.70 -6.45
N ARG A 184 -3.31 -1.34 -5.20
CA ARG A 184 -3.48 0.07 -4.83
C ARG A 184 -2.17 0.85 -4.95
N ALA A 185 -1.06 0.26 -4.49
CA ALA A 185 0.27 0.84 -4.64
C ALA A 185 0.64 1.04 -6.12
N ASP A 186 0.45 0.01 -6.96
CA ASP A 186 0.72 0.08 -8.41
C ASP A 186 -0.08 1.18 -9.11
N ARG A 187 -1.38 1.29 -8.78
CA ARG A 187 -2.23 2.38 -9.31
C ARG A 187 -1.72 3.75 -8.90
N SER A 188 -1.32 3.92 -7.64
CA SER A 188 -0.75 5.19 -7.16
C SER A 188 0.57 5.52 -7.84
N VAL A 189 1.47 4.55 -8.04
CA VAL A 189 2.73 4.75 -8.77
C VAL A 189 2.46 5.17 -10.22
N CYS A 190 1.53 4.49 -10.91
CA CYS A 190 1.16 4.88 -12.28
C CYS A 190 0.59 6.31 -12.36
N GLN A 191 -0.23 6.70 -11.38
CA GLN A 191 -0.75 8.07 -11.31
C GLN A 191 0.33 9.11 -11.00
N ALA A 192 1.32 8.76 -10.18
CA ALA A 192 2.48 9.62 -9.91
C ALA A 192 3.30 9.83 -11.20
N ILE A 193 3.68 8.76 -11.88
CA ILE A 193 4.41 8.79 -13.17
C ILE A 193 3.68 9.71 -14.16
N HIS A 194 2.39 9.45 -14.39
CA HIS A 194 1.60 10.25 -15.32
C HIS A 194 1.49 11.73 -14.94
N SER A 195 1.40 12.04 -13.64
CA SER A 195 1.34 13.44 -13.18
C SER A 195 2.68 14.17 -13.38
N ILE A 196 3.79 13.46 -13.23
CA ILE A 196 5.14 13.98 -13.49
C ILE A 196 5.35 14.20 -14.98
N GLU A 197 5.00 13.22 -15.82
CA GLU A 197 5.09 13.33 -17.29
C GLU A 197 4.32 14.56 -17.80
N ILE A 198 3.06 14.75 -17.39
CA ILE A 198 2.27 15.94 -17.78
C ILE A 198 2.93 17.25 -17.33
N TRP A 199 3.52 17.28 -16.13
CA TRP A 199 4.16 18.48 -15.62
C TRP A 199 5.43 18.81 -16.41
N LEU A 200 6.22 17.81 -16.78
CA LEU A 200 7.39 17.99 -17.63
C LEU A 200 7.00 18.47 -19.03
N ASP A 201 5.98 17.87 -19.64
CA ASP A 201 5.46 18.31 -20.94
C ASP A 201 5.03 19.79 -20.89
N ALA A 202 4.36 20.22 -19.80
CA ALA A 202 3.96 21.61 -19.63
C ALA A 202 5.16 22.57 -19.53
N LEU A 203 6.20 22.18 -18.77
CA LEU A 203 7.43 22.99 -18.64
C LEU A 203 8.17 23.16 -19.97
N ASP A 204 8.16 22.14 -20.83
CA ASP A 204 8.81 22.22 -22.14
C ASP A 204 8.01 23.05 -23.14
N HIS A 205 6.69 23.16 -22.98
CA HIS A 205 5.86 24.06 -23.82
C HIS A 205 6.01 25.54 -23.44
N ASP A 206 6.41 25.83 -22.20
CA ASP A 206 6.60 27.20 -21.70
C ASP A 206 7.99 27.78 -22.02
N ARG A 207 8.90 26.99 -22.62
CA ARG A 207 10.27 27.38 -23.01
C ARG A 207 10.38 27.75 -24.48
#